data_AF-A0A820BLJ1-F1
#
_entry.id   AF-A0A820BLJ1-F1
#
_cell.length_a   1.000
_cell.length_b   1.000
_cell.length_c   1.000
_cell.angle_alpha   90.00
_cell.angle_beta   90.00
_cell.angle_gamma   90.00
#
_symmetry.space_group_name_H-M   'P 1'
#
loop_
_entity.id
_entity.type
_entity.pdbx_description
1 polymer ?
#
loop_
_entity_poly.entity_id
_entity_poly.type
_entity_poly.pdbx_seq_one_letter_code
_entity_poly.pdbx_strand_id
1 'polypeptide(L)' 'VSTEIPPKITEAMEMTQKLRLLATTQYPQLHKLISELESKLIDVYIDSKKQKQTTIENFFK' A
#
# COMPACT_ATOMS: atom_id res chain seq x y z
N VAL A 1 19.81 11.23 5.32
CA VAL A 1 19.24 10.38 4.25
C VAL A 1 18.51 9.25 4.97
N SER A 2 17.18 9.17 4.91
CA SER A 2 16.48 8.05 5.56
C SER A 2 16.96 6.75 4.95
N THR A 3 17.57 5.90 5.76
CA THR A 3 18.07 4.56 5.42
C THR A 3 16.93 3.54 5.42
N GLU A 4 15.74 3.94 4.99
CA GLU A 4 14.58 3.05 4.96
C GLU A 4 14.56 2.35 3.61
N ILE A 5 14.73 1.03 3.63
CA ILE A 5 14.57 0.19 2.45
C ILE A 5 13.12 0.34 1.99
N PRO A 6 12.87 0.66 0.71
CA PRO A 6 11.51 0.78 0.20
C PRO A 6 10.74 -0.52 0.45
N PRO A 7 9.52 -0.44 1.00
CA PRO A 7 8.76 -1.63 1.27
C PRO A 7 8.48 -2.38 -0.03
N LYS A 8 8.45 -3.71 0.07
CA LYS A 8 7.91 -4.53 -1.01
C LYS A 8 6.44 -4.18 -1.20
N ILE A 9 5.95 -4.35 -2.42
CA ILE A 9 4.55 -4.04 -2.73
C ILE A 9 3.60 -4.89 -1.85
N THR A 10 3.97 -6.14 -1.57
CA THR A 10 3.23 -7.02 -0.65
C THR A 10 3.24 -6.53 0.79
N GLU A 11 4.37 -6.00 1.28
CA GLU A 11 4.48 -5.45 2.64
C GLU A 11 3.60 -4.20 2.78
N ALA A 12 3.56 -3.36 1.75
CA ALA A 12 2.69 -2.19 1.72
C ALA A 12 1.20 -2.55 1.68
N MET A 13 0.82 -3.65 1.01
CA MET A 13 -0.55 -4.19 1.06
C MET A 13 -0.92 -4.61 2.49
N GLU A 14 -0.05 -5.38 3.14
CA GLU A 14 -0.28 -5.84 4.52
C GLU A 14 -0.39 -4.67 5.51
N MET A 15 0.46 -3.64 5.37
CA MET A 15 0.39 -2.44 6.20
C MET A 15 -0.92 -1.68 6.01
N THR A 16 -1.37 -1.55 4.76
CA THR A 16 -2.63 -0.86 4.43
C THR A 16 -3.85 -1.61 4.98
N GLN A 17 -3.84 -2.95 4.93
CA GLN A 17 -4.90 -3.77 5.54
C GLN A 17 -4.96 -3.60 7.07
N LYS A 18 -3.79 -3.56 7.74
CA LYS A 18 -3.71 -3.30 9.19
C LYS A 18 -4.24 -1.91 9.52
N LEU A 19 -3.90 -0.89 8.73
CA LEU A 19 -4.42 0.46 8.88
C LEU A 19 -5.94 0.51 8.71
N ARG A 20 -6.50 -0.23 7.75
CA ARG A 20 -7.95 -0.28 7.55
C ARG A 20 -8.66 -0.83 8.79
N LEU A 21 -8.13 -1.90 9.37
CA LEU A 21 -8.68 -2.50 10.58
C LEU A 21 -8.67 -1.50 11.76
N LEU A 22 -7.56 -0.78 11.93
CA LEU A 22 -7.44 0.27 12.95
C LEU A 22 -8.42 1.44 12.70
N ALA A 23 -8.56 1.89 11.46
CA ALA A 23 -9.47 2.98 11.12
C ALA A 23 -10.94 2.60 11.32
N THR A 24 -11.31 1.36 11.03
CA THR A 24 -12.69 0.88 11.23
C THR A 24 -13.08 0.87 12.72
N THR A 25 -12.11 0.73 13.62
CA THR A 25 -12.35 0.61 15.07
C THR A 25 -12.12 1.90 15.85
N GLN A 26 -11.15 2.73 15.45
CA GLN A 26 -10.69 3.88 16.23
C GLN A 26 -10.81 5.22 15.50
N TYR A 27 -10.75 5.22 14.17
CA TYR A 27 -10.70 6.44 13.36
C TYR A 27 -11.59 6.32 12.11
N PRO A 28 -12.92 6.25 12.27
CA PRO A 28 -13.85 6.03 11.16
C PRO A 28 -13.74 7.10 10.06
N GLN A 29 -13.30 8.32 10.41
CA GLN A 29 -13.01 9.39 9.45
C GLN A 29 -11.88 9.04 8.46
N LEU A 30 -10.95 8.15 8.85
CA LEU A 30 -9.85 7.70 7.99
C LEU A 30 -10.24 6.49 7.15
N HIS A 31 -11.37 5.84 7.42
CA HIS A 31 -11.77 4.61 6.74
C HIS A 31 -11.86 4.81 5.22
N LYS A 32 -12.56 5.87 4.78
CA LYS A 32 -12.68 6.20 3.35
C LYS A 32 -11.31 6.40 2.68
N LEU A 33 -10.43 7.18 3.31
CA LEU A 33 -9.09 7.46 2.78
C LEU A 33 -8.25 6.18 2.67
N ILE A 34 -8.32 5.30 3.66
CA ILE A 34 -7.57 4.04 3.65
C ILE A 34 -8.15 3.05 2.63
N SER A 35 -9.47 3.01 2.46
CA SER A 35 -10.10 2.20 1.40
C SER A 35 -9.68 2.67 0.00
N GLU A 36 -9.61 3.98 -0.22
CA GLU A 36 -9.11 4.55 -1.49
C GLU A 36 -7.62 4.21 -1.70
N LEU A 37 -6.80 4.27 -0.64
CA LEU A 37 -5.41 3.86 -0.69
C LEU A 37 -5.26 2.37 -1.02
N GLU A 38 -6.04 1.50 -0.37
CA GLU A 38 -6.03 0.06 -0.62
C GLU A 38 -6.38 -0.28 -2.07
N SER A 39 -7.42 0.36 -2.62
CA SER A 39 -7.80 0.19 -4.03
C SER A 39 -6.66 0.54 -4.97
N LYS A 40 -6.02 1.70 -4.77
CA LYS A 40 -4.87 2.12 -5.59
C LYS A 40 -3.69 1.17 -5.46
N LEU A 41 -3.45 0.65 -4.25
CA LEU A 41 -2.34 -0.28 -4.02
C LEU A 41 -2.56 -1.64 -4.69
N ILE A 42 -3.82 -2.08 -4.80
CA ILE A 42 -4.19 -3.28 -5.55
C ILE A 42 -3.89 -3.09 -7.04
N ASP A 43 -4.24 -1.92 -7.61
CA ASP A 43 -3.93 -1.61 -9.00
C ASP A 43 -2.42 -1.62 -9.24
N VAL A 44 -1.64 -0.98 -8.36
CA VAL A 44 -0.18 -1.01 -8.37
C VAL A 44 0.35 -2.45 -8.32
N TYR A 45 -0.18 -3.29 -7.45
CA TYR A 45 0.23 -4.69 -7.35
C TYR A 45 -0.06 -5.49 -8.62
N ILE A 46 -1.23 -5.30 -9.23
CA ILE A 46 -1.58 -5.98 -10.48
C ILE A 46 -0.62 -5.56 -11.60
N ASP A 47 -0.34 -4.27 -11.73
CA ASP A 47 0.53 -3.74 -12.76
C ASP A 47 2.01 -4.09 -12.52
N SER A 48 2.45 -4.10 -11.26
CA SER A 48 3.81 -4.51 -10.91
C SER A 48 4.08 -5.97 -11.30
N LYS A 49 3.06 -6.85 -11.24
CA LYS A 49 3.19 -8.24 -11.71
C LYS A 49 3.36 -8.33 -13.21
N LYS A 50 2.69 -7.46 -13.99
CA LYS A 50 2.88 -7.39 -15.45
C LYS A 50 4.30 -6.95 -15.81
N GLN A 51 4.86 -6.01 -15.03
CA GLN A 51 6.18 -5.42 -15.27
C GLN A 51 7.32 -6.06 -14.46
N LYS A 52 7.05 -7.14 -13.70
CA LYS A 52 8.00 -7.83 -12.80
C LYS A 52 8.68 -6.92 -11.77
N GLN A 53 8.00 -5.86 -11.33
CA GLN A 53 8.47 -4.96 -10.28
C GLN A 53 8.16 -5.53 -8.88
N THR A 54 9.11 -5.36 -7.95
CA THR A 54 9.08 -5.99 -6.62
C THR A 54 8.93 -4.99 -5.46
N THR A 55 9.30 -3.73 -5.67
CA THR A 55 9.24 -2.65 -4.67
C THR A 55 8.36 -1.51 -5.17
N ILE A 56 7.81 -0.72 -4.24
CA ILE A 56 6.99 0.45 -4.60
C ILE A 56 7.82 1.50 -5.37
N GLU A 57 9.09 1.70 -4.99
CA GLU A 57 9.95 2.66 -5.68
C GLU A 57 10.16 2.29 -7.15
N ASN A 58 10.32 0.99 -7.46
CA ASN A 58 10.51 0.53 -8.83
C ASN A 58 9.27 0.71 -9.70
N PHE A 59 8.08 0.83 -9.11
CA PHE A 59 6.83 1.07 -9.84
C PHE A 59 6.71 2.51 -10.36
N PHE A 60 7.24 3.49 -9.60
CA PHE A 60 7.11 4.91 -9.91
C PHE A 60 8.29 5.49 -10.71
N LYS A 61 9.25 4.67 -11.12
CA LYS A 61 10.38 5.02 -12.00
C LYS A 61 10.12 4.55 -13.41
#